data_AF-A0A7X8VN20-F1
#
_entry.id   AF-A0A7X8VN20-F1
#
_cell.length_a   1.000
_cell.length_b   1.000
_cell.length_c   1.000
_cell.angle_alpha   90.00
_cell.angle_beta   90.00
_cell.angle_gamma   90.00
#
_symmetry.space_group_name_H-M   'P 1'
#
loop_
_entity.id
_entity.type
_entity.pdbx_description
1 polymer ?
#
loop_
_entity_poly.entity_id
_entity_poly.type
_entity_poly.pdbx_seq_one_letter_code
_entity_poly.pdbx_strand_id
1 'polypeptide(L)'
;LQLADFVYRMDYSHWQQYPRYLEALEIRLERLEHNLEADLDGVYALDEHMERLANRANDKAISEYRWMVEEYRIQLFAQPMKTRMAVSPKRLNKMWEKVS
;
A
#
# COMPACT_ATOMS: atom_id res chain seq x y z
N LEU A 1 3.67 -12.98 -16.09
CA LEU A 1 3.01 -13.58 -14.90
C LEU A 1 2.88 -15.08 -15.14
N GLN A 2 3.50 -15.92 -14.32
CA GLN A 2 3.18 -17.36 -14.31
C GLN A 2 2.00 -17.53 -13.35
N LEU A 3 0.89 -18.08 -13.82
CA LEU A 3 -0.32 -18.24 -13.00
C LEU A 3 -0.22 -19.44 -12.05
N ALA A 4 0.58 -20.44 -12.41
CA ALA A 4 0.72 -21.70 -11.67
C ALA A 4 1.27 -21.53 -10.25
N ASP A 5 2.09 -20.51 -10.01
CA ASP A 5 2.70 -20.23 -8.70
C ASP A 5 2.07 -19.01 -7.99
N PHE A 6 1.07 -18.37 -8.59
CA PHE A 6 0.55 -17.07 -8.15
C PHE A 6 0.17 -17.03 -6.66
N VAL A 7 -0.59 -18.03 -6.21
CA VAL A 7 -1.06 -18.13 -4.82
C VAL A 7 0.10 -18.31 -3.83
N TYR A 8 1.24 -18.84 -4.28
CA TYR A 8 2.41 -19.10 -3.43
C TYR A 8 3.42 -17.95 -3.39
N ARG A 9 3.16 -16.85 -4.11
CA ARG A 9 4.10 -15.71 -4.20
C ARG A 9 4.16 -14.87 -2.93
N MET A 10 3.20 -15.03 -2.03
CA MET A 10 3.15 -14.30 -0.76
C MET A 10 2.55 -15.14 0.35
N ASP A 11 2.90 -14.78 1.58
CA ASP A 11 2.40 -15.45 2.76
C ASP A 11 0.88 -15.38 2.87
N TYR A 12 0.29 -16.46 3.39
CA TYR A 12 -1.15 -16.57 3.61
C TYR A 12 -1.72 -15.41 4.45
N SER A 13 -0.97 -14.93 5.44
CA SER A 13 -1.38 -13.81 6.30
C SER A 13 -1.60 -12.51 5.53
N HIS A 14 -0.92 -12.34 4.40
CA HIS A 14 -1.09 -11.21 3.50
C HIS A 14 -2.27 -11.42 2.56
N TRP A 15 -2.46 -12.63 2.03
CA TRP A 15 -3.63 -12.98 1.22
C TRP A 15 -4.94 -12.69 1.93
N GLN A 16 -5.02 -13.00 3.23
CA GLN A 16 -6.20 -12.71 4.05
C GLN A 16 -6.58 -11.23 4.11
N GLN A 17 -5.66 -10.32 3.76
CA GLN A 17 -5.92 -8.88 3.78
C GLN A 17 -6.40 -8.32 2.45
N TYR A 18 -6.36 -9.10 1.36
CA TYR A 18 -6.78 -8.63 0.04
C TYR A 18 -8.21 -8.09 0.00
N PRO A 19 -9.22 -8.77 0.61
CA PRO A 19 -10.57 -8.23 0.66
C PRO A 19 -10.62 -6.82 1.26
N ARG A 20 -9.84 -6.60 2.32
CA ARG A 20 -9.72 -5.30 2.99
C ARG A 20 -9.05 -4.24 2.09
N TYR A 21 -8.00 -4.59 1.36
CA TYR A 21 -7.38 -3.66 0.41
C TYR A 21 -8.31 -3.32 -0.78
N LEU A 22 -9.14 -4.27 -1.21
CA LEU A 22 -10.12 -4.04 -2.27
C LEU A 22 -11.27 -3.15 -1.80
N GLU A 23 -11.78 -3.36 -0.58
CA GLU A 23 -12.78 -2.48 0.05
C GLU A 23 -12.25 -1.03 0.15
N ALA A 24 -10.99 -0.84 0.53
CA ALA A 24 -10.37 0.49 0.54
C ALA A 24 -10.32 1.15 -0.85
N LEU A 25 -10.12 0.35 -1.91
CA LEU A 25 -10.12 0.83 -3.29
C LEU A 25 -11.53 1.24 -3.73
N GLU A 26 -12.56 0.47 -3.36
CA GLU A 26 -13.96 0.82 -3.62
C GLU A 26 -14.32 2.16 -2.96
N ILE A 27 -13.96 2.33 -1.67
CA ILE A 27 -14.17 3.60 -0.95
C ILE A 27 -13.48 4.79 -1.66
N ARG A 28 -12.25 4.59 -2.15
CA ARG A 28 -11.53 5.62 -2.91
C ARG A 28 -12.31 6.00 -4.18
N LEU A 29 -12.76 5.00 -4.94
CA LEU A 29 -13.49 5.21 -6.20
C LEU A 29 -14.81 5.97 -5.97
N GLU A 30 -15.56 5.60 -4.93
CA GLU A 30 -16.81 6.28 -4.56
C GLU A 30 -16.59 7.76 -4.21
N ARG A 31 -15.47 8.09 -3.56
CA ARG A 31 -15.16 9.46 -3.13
C ARG A 31 -14.54 10.32 -4.22
N LEU A 32 -13.92 9.70 -5.21
CA LEU A 32 -13.12 10.41 -6.21
C LEU A 32 -13.92 11.48 -6.96
N GLU A 33 -15.22 11.24 -7.20
CA GLU A 33 -16.12 12.17 -7.88
C GLU A 33 -16.22 13.54 -7.20
N HIS A 34 -16.11 13.58 -5.87
CA HIS A 34 -16.28 14.79 -5.06
C HIS A 34 -15.04 15.18 -4.26
N ASN A 35 -13.94 14.45 -4.41
CA ASN A 35 -12.73 14.60 -3.59
C ASN A 35 -11.44 14.53 -4.41
N LEU A 36 -11.47 15.00 -5.66
CA LEU A 36 -10.34 14.89 -6.60
C LEU A 36 -9.06 15.57 -6.09
N GLU A 37 -9.16 16.78 -5.54
CA GLU A 37 -7.98 17.52 -5.07
C GLU A 37 -7.24 16.79 -3.93
N ALA A 38 -7.99 16.32 -2.92
CA ALA A 38 -7.39 15.55 -1.82
C ALA A 38 -6.90 14.16 -2.28
N ASP A 39 -7.54 13.55 -3.30
CA ASP A 39 -7.04 12.32 -3.90
C ASP A 39 -5.69 12.55 -4.59
N LEU A 40 -5.54 13.65 -5.34
CA LEU A 40 -4.29 14.05 -5.96
C LEU A 40 -3.19 14.31 -4.92
N ASP A 41 -3.51 15.01 -3.83
CA ASP A 41 -2.58 15.18 -2.71
C ASP A 41 -2.10 13.83 -2.15
N GLY A 42 -3.02 12.87 -2.00
CA GLY A 42 -2.68 11.51 -1.59
C GLY A 42 -1.81 10.78 -2.61
N VAL A 43 -2.05 10.97 -3.91
CA VAL A 43 -1.21 10.41 -4.98
C VAL A 43 0.20 10.98 -4.92
N TYR A 44 0.35 12.30 -4.81
CA TYR A 44 1.67 12.93 -4.68
C TYR A 44 2.41 12.48 -3.43
N ALA A 45 1.71 12.29 -2.32
CA ALA A 45 2.29 11.77 -1.09
C ALA A 45 2.71 10.30 -1.18
N LEU A 46 2.19 9.54 -2.15
CA LEU A 46 2.51 8.13 -2.38
C LEU A 46 3.65 7.95 -3.40
N ASP A 47 3.89 8.93 -4.26
CA ASP A 47 4.70 8.82 -5.47
C ASP A 47 6.13 8.34 -5.17
N GLU A 48 6.81 8.95 -4.19
CA GLU A 48 8.17 8.54 -3.78
C GLU A 48 8.24 7.07 -3.36
N HIS A 49 7.17 6.54 -2.77
CA HIS A 49 7.11 5.16 -2.31
C HIS A 49 6.86 4.21 -3.47
N MET A 50 6.08 4.64 -4.47
CA MET A 50 5.88 3.87 -5.70
C MET A 50 7.17 3.77 -6.51
N GLU A 51 7.95 4.84 -6.60
CA GLU A 51 9.27 4.83 -7.25
C GLU A 51 10.22 3.84 -6.57
N ARG A 52 10.30 3.86 -5.24
CA ARG A 52 11.13 2.93 -4.44
C ARG A 52 10.74 1.46 -4.64
N LEU A 53 9.45 1.18 -4.86
CA LEU A 53 8.92 -0.16 -5.11
C LEU A 53 8.99 -0.59 -6.57
N ALA A 54 9.24 0.34 -7.50
CA ALA A 54 9.29 0.06 -8.93
C ALA A 54 10.32 -1.03 -9.21
N ASN A 55 9.90 -2.09 -9.91
CA ASN A 55 10.70 -3.28 -10.22
C ASN A 55 11.25 -4.07 -9.00
N ARG A 56 10.94 -3.66 -7.76
CA ARG A 56 11.40 -4.31 -6.52
C ARG A 56 10.26 -4.88 -5.68
N ALA A 57 9.02 -4.82 -6.14
CA ALA A 57 7.85 -5.27 -5.37
C ALA A 57 7.90 -6.74 -4.89
N ASN A 58 8.67 -7.62 -5.55
CA ASN A 58 8.85 -9.02 -5.13
C ASN A 58 10.17 -9.27 -4.37
N ASP A 59 10.96 -8.23 -4.13
CA ASP A 59 12.21 -8.32 -3.36
C ASP A 59 11.88 -8.56 -1.88
N LYS A 60 12.36 -9.69 -1.35
CA LYS A 60 12.13 -10.08 0.05
C LYS A 60 12.76 -9.09 1.02
N ALA A 61 13.85 -8.42 0.65
CA ALA A 61 14.56 -7.48 1.51
C ALA A 61 13.68 -6.28 1.90
N ILE A 62 12.81 -5.83 0.98
CA ILE A 62 11.93 -4.66 1.20
C ILE A 62 10.47 -5.06 1.45
N SER A 63 10.19 -6.35 1.72
CA SER A 63 8.82 -6.86 1.84
C SER A 63 8.03 -6.16 2.95
N GLU A 64 8.67 -5.92 4.11
CA GLU A 64 8.05 -5.19 5.23
C GLU A 64 7.65 -3.76 4.82
N TYR A 65 8.56 -3.05 4.14
CA TYR A 65 8.30 -1.72 3.62
C TYR A 65 7.16 -1.71 2.60
N ARG A 66 7.13 -2.66 1.66
CA ARG A 66 6.02 -2.81 0.70
C ARG A 66 4.68 -2.91 1.40
N TRP A 67 4.57 -3.75 2.42
CA TRP A 67 3.30 -3.91 3.15
C TRP A 67 2.91 -2.67 3.97
N MET A 68 3.90 -1.94 4.50
CA MET A 68 3.62 -0.63 5.11
C MET A 68 3.06 0.38 4.09
N VAL A 69 3.53 0.35 2.84
CA VAL A 69 2.98 1.20 1.77
C VAL A 69 1.52 0.85 1.47
N GLU A 70 1.14 -0.43 1.47
CA GLU A 70 -0.27 -0.82 1.29
C GLU A 70 -1.17 -0.31 2.44
N GLU A 71 -0.70 -0.34 3.69
CA GLU A 71 -1.44 0.29 4.80
C GLU A 71 -1.51 1.81 4.66
N TYR A 72 -0.46 2.44 4.15
CA TYR A 72 -0.44 3.88 3.93
C TYR A 72 -1.43 4.32 2.85
N ARG A 73 -1.66 3.48 1.83
CA ARG A 73 -2.74 3.70 0.84
C ARG A 73 -4.11 3.70 1.52
N ILE A 74 -4.39 2.76 2.43
CA ILE A 74 -5.64 2.79 3.22
C ILE A 74 -5.73 4.10 4.01
N GLN A 75 -4.64 4.50 4.67
CA GLN A 75 -4.61 5.73 5.45
C GLN A 75 -4.92 6.97 4.59
N LEU A 76 -4.39 7.06 3.37
CA LEU A 76 -4.60 8.20 2.49
C LEU A 76 -6.00 8.24 1.89
N PHE A 77 -6.50 7.10 1.41
CA PHE A 77 -7.64 7.09 0.49
C PHE A 77 -8.95 6.59 1.11
N ALA A 78 -8.90 5.88 2.24
CA ALA A 78 -10.06 5.14 2.77
C ALA A 78 -10.42 5.45 4.23
N GLN A 79 -10.13 6.65 4.75
CA GLN A 79 -10.54 7.02 6.13
C GLN A 79 -12.05 6.86 6.34
N PRO A 80 -12.56 6.31 7.46
CA PRO A 80 -11.88 6.02 8.73
C PRO A 80 -11.39 4.57 8.86
N MET A 81 -11.24 3.85 7.76
CA MET A 81 -10.86 2.44 7.76
C MET A 81 -9.55 2.20 8.51
N LYS A 82 -9.54 1.18 9.37
CA LYS A 82 -8.40 0.88 10.24
C LYS A 82 -7.27 0.20 9.46
N THR A 83 -6.05 0.68 9.69
CA THR A 83 -4.83 0.01 9.26
C THR A 83 -4.43 -1.10 10.26
N ARG A 84 -3.71 -2.12 9.80
CA ARG A 84 -3.21 -3.21 10.67
C ARG A 84 -2.06 -2.78 11.56
N MET A 85 -1.36 -1.72 11.15
CA MET A 85 -0.27 -1.11 11.87
C MET A 85 -0.30 0.39 11.66
N ALA A 86 0.22 1.14 12.64
CA ALA A 86 0.33 2.57 12.50
C ALA A 86 1.40 2.90 11.46
N VAL A 87 0.98 3.62 10.41
CA VAL A 87 1.79 4.07 9.29
C VAL A 87 1.77 5.60 9.21
N SER A 88 2.81 6.16 8.61
CA SER A 88 2.95 7.59 8.32
C SER A 88 4.17 7.78 7.40
N PRO A 89 4.32 8.92 6.71
CA PRO A 89 5.50 9.21 5.90
C PRO A 89 6.81 9.03 6.69
N LYS A 90 6.85 9.53 7.93
CA LYS A 90 8.01 9.41 8.82
C LYS A 90 8.35 7.95 9.12
N ARG A 91 7.36 7.09 9.34
CA ARG A 91 7.57 5.66 9.62
C ARG A 91 8.02 4.91 8.37
N LEU A 92 7.47 5.25 7.20
CA LEU A 92 7.89 4.69 5.92
C LEU A 92 9.34 5.05 5.59
N ASN A 93 9.74 6.32 5.76
CA ASN A 93 11.11 6.75 5.51
C ASN A 93 12.11 6.06 6.44
N LYS A 94 11.79 5.95 7.74
CA LYS A 94 12.62 5.19 8.68
C LYS A 94 12.73 3.71 8.29
N MET A 95 11.64 3.09 7.82
CA MET A 95 11.69 1.71 7.37
C MET A 95 12.54 1.57 6.11
N TRP A 96 12.39 2.50 5.16
CA TRP A 96 13.17 2.50 3.93
C TRP A 96 14.68 2.54 4.22
N GLU A 97 15.14 3.47 5.06
CA GLU A 97 16.55 3.56 5.49
C GLU A 97 17.11 2.25 6.08
N LYS A 98 16.25 1.42 6.68
CA LYS A 98 16.64 0.13 7.27
C LYS A 98 16.77 -0.98 6.22
N VAL A 99 16.02 -0.93 5.12
CA VAL A 99 15.89 -2.02 4.15
C VAL A 99 16.45 -1.72 2.76
N SER A 100 16.76 -0.44 2.47
CA SER A 100 17.26 0.04 1.18
C SER A 100 18.73 -0.25 0.97
#